data_AF-F3ZZY1-F1
#
_entry.id   AF-F3ZZY1-F1
#
_cell.length_a   1.000
_cell.length_b   1.000
_cell.length_c   1.000
_cell.angle_alpha   90.00
_cell.angle_beta   90.00
_cell.angle_gamma   90.00
#
_symmetry.space_group_name_H-M   'P 1'
#
loop_
_entity.id
_entity.type
_entity.pdbx_description
1 polymer ?
#
loop_
_entity_poly.entity_id
_entity_poly.type
_entity_poly.pdbx_seq_one_letter_code
_entity_poly.pdbx_strand_id
1 'polypeptide(L)' 'MFEIIKKNYERGLWSKQMVATAVRKGVITAEQYREITGEDYNLQ' A
#
# COMPACT_ATOMS: atom_id res chain seq x y z
N MET A 1 10.19 4.81 -1.89
CA MET A 1 9.52 3.49 -1.98
C MET A 1 8.03 3.64 -2.26
N PHE A 2 7.34 4.54 -1.55
CA PHE A 2 5.94 4.91 -1.80
C PHE A 2 5.55 5.01 -3.29
N GLU A 3 6.20 5.87 -4.07
CA GLU A 3 5.87 6.06 -5.50
C GLU A 3 5.96 4.80 -6.36
N ILE A 4 6.89 3.89 -6.05
CA ILE A 4 7.05 2.63 -6.79
C ILE A 4 5.88 1.71 -6.46
N ILE A 5 5.51 1.61 -5.18
CA ILE A 5 4.38 0.80 -4.73
C ILE A 5 3.07 1.35 -5.33
N LYS A 6 2.89 2.67 -5.31
CA LYS A 6 1.73 3.35 -5.90
C LYS A 6 1.60 3.04 -7.39
N LYS A 7 2.66 3.23 -8.18
CA LYS A 7 2.65 2.91 -9.63
C LYS A 7 2.41 1.42 -9.90
N ASN A 8 2.95 0.54 -9.08
CA ASN A 8 2.71 -0.90 -9.24
C ASN A 8 1.25 -1.27 -8.92
N TYR A 9 0.65 -0.66 -7.91
CA TYR A 9 -0.76 -0.85 -7.60
C TYR A 9 -1.67 -0.30 -8.70
N GLU A 10 -1.42 0.94 -9.16
CA GLU A 10 -2.18 1.58 -10.25
C GLU A 10 -2.13 0.79 -11.57
N ARG A 11 -1.01 0.10 -11.82
CA ARG A 11 -0.83 -0.80 -12.99
C ARG A 11 -1.42 -2.19 -12.78
N GLY A 12 -2.02 -2.47 -11.62
CA GLY A 12 -2.57 -3.78 -11.27
C GLY A 12 -1.52 -4.86 -10.99
N LEU A 13 -0.24 -4.50 -10.86
CA LEU A 13 0.85 -5.43 -10.58
C LEU A 13 0.89 -5.84 -9.12
N TRP A 14 0.32 -5.03 -8.23
CA TRP A 14 0.29 -5.26 -6.79
C TRP A 14 -1.15 -5.29 -6.28
N SER A 15 -1.45 -6.25 -5.41
CA SER A 15 -2.72 -6.30 -4.69
C SER A 15 -2.70 -5.44 -3.44
N LYS A 16 -3.87 -5.12 -2.87
CA LYS A 16 -4.00 -4.42 -1.58
C LYS A 16 -3.24 -5.13 -0.45
N GLN A 17 -3.20 -6.47 -0.46
CA GLN A 17 -2.45 -7.26 0.54
C GLN A 17 -0.93 -7.05 0.44
N MET A 18 -0.40 -6.85 -0.77
CA MET A 18 1.01 -6.52 -0.97
C MET A 18 1.32 -5.11 -0.44
N VAL A 19 0.44 -4.12 -0.69
CA VAL A 19 0.56 -2.77 -0.11
C VAL A 19 0.49 -2.82 1.43
N ALA A 20 -0.42 -3.61 1.99
CA ALA A 20 -0.54 -3.82 3.44
C ALA A 20 0.74 -4.45 4.05
N THR A 21 1.40 -5.35 3.30
CA THR A 21 2.69 -5.93 3.72
C THR A 21 3.78 -4.87 3.79
N ALA A 22 3.75 -3.87 2.89
CA ALA A 22 4.69 -2.76 2.94
C ALA A 22 4.48 -1.88 4.20
N VAL A 23 3.23 -1.69 4.64
CA VAL A 23 2.94 -1.05 5.94
C VAL A 23 3.50 -1.88 7.10
N ARG A 24 3.21 -3.19 7.14
CA ARG A 24 3.72 -4.11 8.20
C ARG A 24 5.24 -4.14 8.29
N LYS A 25 5.93 -3.94 7.17
CA LYS A 25 7.40 -3.88 7.10
C LYS A 25 7.97 -2.47 7.36
N GLY A 26 7.13 -1.48 7.66
CA GLY A 26 7.56 -0.10 7.91
C GLY A 26 8.06 0.64 6.66
N VAL A 27 7.73 0.15 5.47
CA VAL A 27 8.18 0.72 4.19
C VAL A 27 7.36 1.95 3.79
N ILE A 28 6.09 1.96 4.17
CA ILE A 28 5.13 3.06 4.00
C ILE A 28 4.26 3.18 5.26
N THR A 29 3.60 4.33 5.44
CA THR A 29 2.68 4.56 6.56
C THR A 29 1.26 4.05 6.27
N ALA A 30 0.41 4.05 7.30
CA ALA A 30 -1.02 3.78 7.15
C ALA A 30 -1.74 4.83 6.28
N GLU A 31 -1.37 6.13 6.38
CA GLU A 31 -1.92 7.15 5.47
C GLU A 31 -1.53 6.88 4.01
N GLN A 32 -0.29 6.47 3.77
CA GLN A 32 0.18 6.13 2.43
C GLN A 32 -0.53 4.89 1.86
N TYR A 33 -0.86 3.91 2.69
CA TYR A 33 -1.72 2.80 2.27
C TYR A 33 -3.09 3.30 1.80
N ARG A 34 -3.71 4.20 2.57
CA ARG A 34 -5.00 4.81 2.21
C ARG A 34 -4.91 5.61 0.92
N GLU A 35 -3.83 6.34 0.70
CA GLU A 35 -3.62 7.08 -0.55
C GLU A 35 -3.51 6.15 -1.76
N ILE A 36 -2.83 5.01 -1.62
CA ILE A 36 -2.65 4.04 -2.71
C ILE A 36 -3.95 3.27 -3.00
N THR A 37 -4.63 2.82 -1.95
CA THR A 37 -5.71 1.83 -2.07
C THR A 37 -7.11 2.42 -2.02
N GLY A 38 -7.26 3.64 -1.51
CA GLY A 38 -8.54 4.26 -1.18
C GLY A 38 -9.19 3.74 0.10
N GLU A 39 -8.54 2.84 0.84
CA GLU A 39 -9.10 2.19 2.04
C GLU A 39 -8.24 2.45 3.27
N ASP A 40 -8.88 2.55 4.43
CA ASP A 40 -8.14 2.62 5.69
C ASP A 40 -7.37 1.33 5.94
N TYR A 41 -6.13 1.46 6.43
CA TYR A 41 -5.31 0.30 6.77
C TYR A 41 -5.85 -0.37 8.05
N ASN A 42 -6.49 -1.52 7.88
CA ASN A 42 -6.94 -2.36 9.00
C ASN A 42 -5.98 -3.53 9.22
N LEU A 43 -5.55 -3.70 10.47
CA LEU A 43 -4.86 -4.89 10.97
C LEU A 43 -5.90 -5.97 11.24
N GLN A 44 -6.33 -6.68 10.21
CA GLN A 44 -7.14 -7.89 10.37
C GLN A 44 -6.33 -9.13 10.00
#